data_AF-E4QDS5-F1
#
_entry.id   AF-E4QDS5-F1
#
_cell.length_a   1.000
_cell.length_b   1.000
_cell.length_c   1.000
_cell.angle_alpha   90.00
_cell.angle_beta   90.00
_cell.angle_gamma   90.00
#
_symmetry.space_group_name_H-M   'P 1'
#
loop_
_entity.id
_entity.type
_entity.pdbx_description
1 polymer ?
#
loop_
_entity_poly.entity_id
_entity_poly.type
_entity_poly.pdbx_seq_one_letter_code
_entity_poly.pdbx_strand_id
1 'polypeptide(L)'
;MKYRYALSSTGGSSHKYGNCEVCGKHATEIFVQTEYKRYEFEHNGWKYEGWRLVDMVFGHEECLKKIRKGGMEDVQSSNPG
;
A
#
# COMPACT_ATOMS: atom_id res chain seq x y z
N MET A 1 -9.95 -8.95 9.90
CA MET A 1 -8.56 -8.43 9.88
C MET A 1 -8.59 -7.03 9.29
N LYS A 2 -7.90 -6.06 9.91
CA LYS A 2 -7.88 -4.67 9.44
C LYS A 2 -6.65 -4.42 8.57
N TYR A 3 -6.84 -3.74 7.44
CA TYR A 3 -5.79 -3.36 6.51
C TYR A 3 -5.78 -1.85 6.31
N ARG A 4 -4.59 -1.29 6.16
CA ARG A 4 -4.35 0.12 5.83
C ARG A 4 -3.49 0.19 4.59
N TYR A 5 -3.78 1.14 3.72
CA TYR A 5 -3.04 1.33 2.46
C TYR A 5 -2.47 2.75 2.39
N ALA A 6 -1.23 2.87 1.94
CA ALA A 6 -0.65 4.12 1.49
C ALA A 6 -0.45 4.04 -0.02
N LEU A 7 -0.74 5.12 -0.74
CA LEU A 7 -0.57 5.21 -2.18
C LEU A 7 0.26 6.45 -2.50
N SER A 8 1.29 6.29 -3.33
CA SER A 8 2.15 7.41 -3.71
C SER A 8 2.57 7.29 -5.17
N SER A 9 2.61 8.42 -5.88
CA SER A 9 3.21 8.46 -7.22
C SER A 9 4.73 8.28 -7.11
N THR A 10 5.31 7.55 -8.06
CA THR A 10 6.77 7.44 -8.19
C THR A 10 7.37 8.53 -9.09
N GLY A 11 6.53 9.33 -9.75
CA GLY A 11 6.96 10.30 -10.76
C GLY A 11 7.65 9.70 -11.99
N GLY A 12 7.62 8.37 -12.17
CA GLY A 12 8.24 7.69 -13.30
C GLY A 12 7.32 6.69 -13.98
N SER A 13 7.70 6.27 -15.18
CA SER A 13 6.94 5.34 -16.01
C SER A 13 7.50 3.92 -15.93
N SER A 14 6.87 2.99 -16.64
CA SER A 14 7.36 1.61 -16.78
C SER A 14 8.75 1.49 -17.39
N HIS A 15 9.26 2.52 -18.07
CA HIS A 15 10.67 2.53 -18.50
C HIS A 15 11.65 2.45 -17.33
N LYS A 16 11.29 3.04 -16.17
CA LYS A 16 12.15 3.08 -14.99
C LYS A 16 11.81 1.97 -13.99
N TYR A 17 10.52 1.70 -13.78
CA TYR A 17 10.04 0.84 -12.70
C TYR A 17 9.47 -0.51 -13.18
N GLY A 18 9.46 -0.76 -14.49
CA GLY A 18 8.85 -1.95 -15.07
C GLY A 18 7.34 -1.81 -15.28
N ASN A 19 6.75 -2.83 -15.92
CA ASN A 19 5.31 -2.85 -16.19
C ASN A 19 4.50 -3.00 -14.89
N CYS A 20 3.23 -2.61 -14.95
CA CYS A 20 2.29 -2.76 -13.84
C CYS A 20 2.25 -4.22 -13.35
N GLU A 21 2.49 -4.45 -12.06
CA GLU A 21 2.54 -5.79 -11.47
C GLU A 21 1.16 -6.47 -11.41
N VAL A 22 0.09 -5.69 -11.55
CA VAL A 22 -1.29 -6.20 -11.51
C VAL A 22 -1.76 -6.69 -12.90
N CYS A 23 -1.48 -5.93 -13.95
CA CYS A 23 -2.01 -6.20 -15.29
C CYS A 23 -0.95 -6.54 -16.34
N GLY A 24 0.34 -6.43 -16.00
CA GLY A 24 1.48 -6.71 -16.88
C GLY A 24 1.73 -5.68 -17.97
N LYS A 25 0.94 -4.59 -18.04
CA LYS A 25 1.02 -3.58 -19.10
C LYS A 25 1.89 -2.39 -18.73
N HIS A 26 2.39 -1.70 -19.75
CA HIS A 26 3.10 -0.43 -19.60
C HIS A 26 2.20 0.63 -18.93
N ALA A 27 2.81 1.43 -18.06
CA ALA A 27 2.22 2.59 -17.41
C ALA A 27 3.06 3.84 -17.71
N THR A 28 2.39 4.92 -18.10
CA THR A 28 3.01 6.26 -18.25
C THR A 28 3.41 6.85 -16.90
N GLU A 29 2.70 6.45 -15.84
CA GLU A 29 3.01 6.77 -14.45
C GLU A 29 2.82 5.52 -13.58
N ILE A 30 3.84 5.20 -12.79
CA ILE A 30 3.82 4.12 -11.81
C ILE A 30 3.54 4.71 -10.44
N PHE A 31 2.61 4.09 -9.74
CA PHE A 31 2.32 4.34 -8.34
C PHE A 31 2.85 3.17 -7.50
N VAL A 32 3.15 3.43 -6.24
CA VAL A 32 3.44 2.39 -5.23
C VAL A 32 2.30 2.35 -4.22
N GLN A 33 1.76 1.16 -3.97
CA GLN A 33 0.81 0.90 -2.91
C GLN A 33 1.47 0.05 -1.83
N THR A 34 1.57 0.59 -0.62
CA THR A 34 2.05 -0.14 0.56
C THR A 34 0.86 -0.68 1.35
N GLU A 35 0.83 -1.99 1.59
CA GLU A 35 -0.16 -2.65 2.44
C GLU A 35 0.38 -2.81 3.86
N TYR A 36 -0.41 -2.37 4.83
CA TYR A 36 -0.17 -2.58 6.25
C TYR A 36 -1.27 -3.45 6.85
N LYS A 37 -0.88 -4.43 7.66
CA LYS A 37 -1.79 -5.30 8.40
C LYS A 37 -1.74 -4.96 9.88
N ARG A 38 -2.91 -4.80 10.51
CA ARG A 38 -2.99 -4.68 11.97
C ARG A 38 -2.53 -5.97 12.61
N TYR A 39 -1.67 -5.86 13.61
CA TYR A 39 -1.25 -6.98 14.45
C TYR A 39 -1.46 -6.62 15.92
N GLU A 40 -1.71 -7.64 16.71
CA GLU A 40 -1.88 -7.56 18.16
C GLU A 40 -0.98 -8.64 18.76
N PHE A 41 -0.23 -8.28 19.79
CA PHE A 41 0.62 -9.23 20.51
C PHE A 41 0.61 -8.92 22.01
N GLU A 42 0.82 -9.97 22.81
CA GLU A 42 0.93 -9.85 24.26
C GLU A 42 2.38 -10.09 24.68
N HIS A 43 2.90 -9.21 25.53
CA HIS A 43 4.24 -9.35 26.10
C HIS A 43 4.22 -8.88 27.56
N ASN A 44 4.68 -9.74 28.48
CA ASN A 44 4.69 -9.49 29.93
C ASN A 44 3.32 -9.06 30.50
N GLY A 45 2.23 -9.64 30.00
CA GLY A 45 0.86 -9.30 30.43
C GLY A 45 0.30 -7.99 29.86
N TRP A 46 1.06 -7.29 29.02
CA TRP A 46 0.62 -6.09 28.31
C TRP A 46 0.21 -6.44 26.88
N LYS A 47 -0.93 -5.89 26.45
CA LYS A 47 -1.41 -6.00 25.07
C LYS A 47 -0.93 -4.81 24.27
N TYR A 48 -0.30 -5.11 23.14
CA TYR A 48 0.18 -4.13 22.18
C TYR A 48 -0.56 -4.31 20.87
N GLU A 49 -0.85 -3.19 20.21
CA GLU A 49 -1.38 -3.15 18.86
C GLU A 49 -0.49 -2.29 17.97
N GLY A 50 -0.43 -2.64 16.68
CA GLY A 50 0.34 -1.88 15.72
C GLY A 50 0.00 -2.22 14.29
N TRP A 51 0.68 -1.53 13.38
CA TRP A 51 0.60 -1.77 11.94
C TRP A 51 1.93 -2.27 11.46
N ARG A 52 1.96 -3.41 10.77
CA ARG A 52 3.16 -3.91 10.12
C ARG A 52 2.99 -3.81 8.61
N LEU A 53 4.04 -3.37 7.92
CA LEU A 53 4.13 -3.49 6.47
C LEU A 53 4.11 -4.98 6.13
N VAL A 54 3.28 -5.36 5.17
CA VAL A 54 3.16 -6.75 4.69
C VAL A 54 3.40 -6.88 3.19
N ASP A 55 3.14 -5.83 2.41
CA ASP A 55 3.32 -5.89 0.96
C ASP A 55 3.56 -4.51 0.35
N MET A 56 4.17 -4.48 -0.83
CA MET A 56 4.35 -3.30 -1.67
C MET A 56 4.18 -3.67 -3.14
N VAL A 57 3.26 -2.99 -3.83
CA VAL A 57 2.93 -3.28 -5.24
C VAL A 57 3.03 -2.02 -6.09
N PHE A 58 3.61 -2.14 -7.28
CA PHE A 58 3.82 -1.10 -8.26
C PHE A 58 2.89 -1.25 -9.47
N GLY A 59 2.29 -0.16 -9.93
CA GLY A 59 1.47 -0.20 -11.12
C GLY A 59 0.60 1.02 -11.35
N HIS A 60 -0.38 0.87 -12.22
CA HIS A 60 -1.38 1.92 -12.44
C HIS A 60 -2.18 2.16 -11.15
N GLU A 61 -2.46 3.43 -10.85
CA GLU A 61 -3.20 3.83 -9.65
C GLU A 61 -4.50 3.04 -9.45
N GLU A 62 -5.27 2.92 -10.52
CA GLU A 62 -6.56 2.22 -10.55
C GLU A 62 -6.43 0.70 -10.46
N CYS A 63 -5.34 0.11 -10.97
CA CYS A 63 -5.06 -1.31 -10.77
C CYS A 63 -4.75 -1.60 -9.30
N LEU A 64 -3.95 -0.75 -8.65
CA LEU A 64 -3.58 -0.89 -7.25
C LEU A 64 -4.80 -0.75 -6.32
N LYS A 65 -5.70 0.19 -6.60
CA LYS A 65 -6.95 0.36 -5.85
C LYS A 65 -7.86 -0.88 -5.92
N LYS A 66 -7.88 -1.59 -7.05
CA LYS A 66 -8.72 -2.80 -7.25
C LYS A 66 -8.26 -4.01 -6.43
N ILE A 67 -6.97 -4.10 -6.12
CA ILE A 67 -6.42 -5.25 -5.37
C ILE A 67 -6.43 -5.04 -3.85
N ARG A 68 -6.95 -3.91 -3.36
CA ARG A 68 -7.09 -3.65 -1.91
C ARG A 68 -8.08 -4.63 -1.29
N LYS A 69 -7.68 -5.27 -0.19
CA LYS A 69 -8.54 -6.13 0.63
C LYS A 69 -9.54 -5.28 1.43
N GLY A 70 -10.80 -5.72 1.48
CA GLY A 70 -11.87 -5.05 2.23
C GLY A 70 -11.65 -5.01 3.75
N GLY A 71 -12.04 -3.89 4.39
CA GLY A 71 -11.85 -3.60 5.82
C GLY A 71 -11.11 -2.29 6.09
N MET A 72 -11.49 -1.21 5.39
CA MET A 72 -10.67 -0.03 5.09
C MET A 72 -10.64 1.01 6.21
N GLU A 73 -9.43 1.38 6.64
CA GLU A 73 -9.12 2.69 7.22
C GLU A 73 -8.14 3.37 6.24
N ASP A 74 -8.66 4.21 5.32
CA ASP A 74 -7.80 5.04 4.47
C ASP A 74 -7.08 6.03 5.36
N VAL A 75 -5.75 6.00 5.34
CA VAL A 75 -5.00 7.07 5.97
C VAL A 75 -4.53 8.02 4.88
N GLN A 76 -5.24 9.14 4.80
CA GLN A 76 -4.76 10.32 4.11
C GLN A 76 -3.46 10.74 4.79
N SER A 77 -2.35 10.72 4.04
CA SER A 77 -1.12 11.38 4.45
C SER A 77 -1.39 12.88 4.48
N SER A 78 -1.85 13.39 5.62
CA SER A 78 -1.78 14.82 5.89
C SER A 78 -0.30 15.17 6.06
N ASN A 79 0.30 15.86 5.09
CA ASN A 79 1.57 16.56 5.30
C ASN A 79 1.31 17.67 6.35
N PRO A 80 1.92 17.65 7.54
CA PRO A 80 2.15 18.91 8.24
C PRO A 80 3.22 19.66 7.43
N GLY A 81 2.89 20.90 7.05
CA GLY A 81 3.74 21.76 6.23
C GLY A 81 5.03 22.22 6.90
#